data_AF-A0A1W9H1U2-F1
#
_entry.id   AF-A0A1W9H1U2-F1
#
_cell.length_a   1.000
_cell.length_b   1.000
_cell.length_c   1.000
_cell.angle_alpha   90.00
_cell.angle_beta   90.00
_cell.angle_gamma   90.00
#
_symmetry.space_group_name_H-M   'P 1'
#
loop_
_entity.id
_entity.type
_entity.pdbx_description
1 polymer ?
#
loop_
_entity_poly.entity_id
_entity_poly.type
_entity_poly.pdbx_seq_one_letter_code
_entity_poly.pdbx_strand_id
1 'polypeptide(L)'
;MAEKLAIVTGASSGIGLELARCAAEDGYDLIIAANEPMNEALAELSREGVEVTPVVCDLATFEGVDELLAACGDRVPDMVCANAGNAMGGAFLDVDVGDWTYAVNTNITGTLYLLQNVLRPMVKRQRGQVLVTGSIAGYIPGPFNAVYNATKAFIDNFSDALRNELKDSGVTLTLLMPGATDTEFFKRADMEDTGLAKGATADPADVARDGWKAALSGRDRIVSGLFNKAQVAAAGVTPPSVMAEVHRHMAQPKE
;
A
#
# COMPACT_ATOMS: atom_id res chain seq x y z
N MET A 1 22.75 -16.36 12.65
CA MET A 1 22.04 -16.89 11.46
C MET A 1 21.84 -15.72 10.51
N ALA A 2 21.68 -15.92 9.20
CA ALA A 2 21.30 -14.79 8.34
C ALA A 2 19.91 -14.31 8.77
N GLU A 3 19.82 -13.08 9.27
CA GLU A 3 18.57 -12.49 9.75
C GLU A 3 17.67 -12.18 8.55
N LYS A 4 16.36 -12.48 8.69
CA LYS A 4 15.39 -12.24 7.62
C LYS A 4 15.25 -10.73 7.43
N LEU A 5 15.14 -10.27 6.19
CA LEU A 5 14.99 -8.83 5.89
C LEU A 5 13.62 -8.53 5.31
N ALA A 6 12.95 -7.50 5.82
CA ALA A 6 11.73 -6.95 5.24
C ALA A 6 11.92 -5.49 4.83
N ILE A 7 11.39 -5.11 3.67
CA ILE A 7 11.19 -3.71 3.28
C ILE A 7 9.73 -3.34 3.52
N VAL A 8 9.46 -2.20 4.14
CA VAL A 8 8.10 -1.66 4.30
C VAL A 8 8.05 -0.19 3.88
N THR A 9 7.24 0.13 2.87
CA THR A 9 7.09 1.51 2.40
C THR A 9 5.83 2.18 2.95
N GLY A 10 5.88 3.51 3.12
CA GLY A 10 4.81 4.26 3.79
C GLY A 10 4.71 3.90 5.27
N ALA A 11 5.84 3.65 5.92
CA ALA A 11 5.93 3.10 7.28
C ALA A 11 5.91 4.16 8.39
N SER A 12 5.74 5.45 8.05
CA SER A 12 5.65 6.52 9.05
C SER A 12 4.35 6.49 9.85
N SER A 13 3.28 5.89 9.33
CA SER A 13 1.97 5.81 10.00
C SER A 13 1.07 4.71 9.42
N GLY A 14 -0.09 4.51 10.04
CA GLY A 14 -1.19 3.69 9.52
C GLY A 14 -0.81 2.25 9.22
N ILE A 15 -1.34 1.70 8.11
CA ILE A 15 -1.13 0.30 7.71
C ILE A 15 0.36 -0.03 7.55
N GLY A 16 1.16 0.90 7.02
CA GLY A 16 2.59 0.65 6.80
C GLY A 16 3.36 0.49 8.10
N LEU A 17 3.09 1.35 9.09
CA LEU A 17 3.69 1.22 10.42
C LEU A 17 3.29 -0.11 11.09
N GLU A 18 2.02 -0.49 10.98
CA GLU A 18 1.53 -1.74 11.57
C GLU A 18 2.04 -2.99 10.83
N LEU A 19 2.30 -2.91 9.51
CA LEU A 19 3.00 -3.96 8.77
C LEU A 19 4.45 -4.09 9.21
N ALA A 20 5.14 -2.97 9.43
CA ALA A 20 6.49 -2.96 10.00
C ALA A 20 6.50 -3.57 11.41
N ARG A 21 5.48 -3.29 12.24
CA ARG A 21 5.33 -3.91 13.56
C ARG A 21 5.17 -5.42 13.47
N CYS A 22 4.31 -5.92 12.58
CA CYS A 22 4.14 -7.35 12.35
C CYS A 22 5.47 -8.01 11.92
N ALA A 23 6.24 -7.35 11.04
CA ALA A 23 7.52 -7.85 10.58
C ALA A 23 8.56 -7.91 11.71
N ALA A 24 8.66 -6.86 12.54
CA ALA A 24 9.54 -6.86 13.72
C ALA A 24 9.15 -7.95 14.73
N GLU A 25 7.86 -8.18 14.95
CA GLU A 25 7.35 -9.23 15.85
C GLU A 25 7.71 -10.64 15.37
N ASP A 26 7.78 -10.84 14.05
CA ASP A 26 8.22 -12.09 13.43
C ASP A 26 9.75 -12.20 13.25
N GLY A 27 10.51 -11.25 13.81
CA GLY A 27 11.98 -11.27 13.85
C GLY A 27 12.64 -10.95 12.51
N TYR A 28 12.02 -10.09 11.70
CA TYR A 28 12.66 -9.51 10.52
C TYR A 28 13.42 -8.25 10.91
N ASP A 29 14.65 -8.12 10.42
CA ASP A 29 15.26 -6.81 10.24
C ASP A 29 14.42 -6.01 9.25
N LEU A 30 14.38 -4.70 9.46
CA LEU A 30 13.52 -3.80 8.71
C LEU A 30 14.32 -2.74 8.00
N ILE A 31 13.99 -2.52 6.73
CA ILE A 31 14.22 -1.25 6.07
C ILE A 31 12.85 -0.59 5.89
N ILE A 32 12.64 0.52 6.57
CA ILE A 32 11.38 1.26 6.52
C ILE A 32 11.56 2.55 5.72
N ALA A 33 10.58 2.89 4.89
CA ALA A 33 10.64 4.07 4.04
C ALA A 33 9.41 4.96 4.17
N ALA A 34 9.63 6.26 4.22
CA ALA A 34 8.62 7.30 4.11
C ALA A 34 9.26 8.58 3.55
N ASN A 35 8.43 9.53 3.10
CA ASN A 35 8.89 10.86 2.65
C ASN A 35 9.03 11.86 3.80
N GLU A 36 8.99 11.39 5.05
CA GLU A 36 9.07 12.20 6.25
C GLU A 36 9.90 11.49 7.34
N PRO A 37 10.44 12.22 8.33
CA PRO A 37 11.16 11.62 9.46
C PRO A 37 10.28 10.62 10.25
N MET A 38 10.86 9.48 10.62
CA MET A 38 10.15 8.35 11.26
C MET A 38 10.58 8.13 12.73
N ASN A 39 10.90 9.18 13.47
CA ASN A 39 11.44 9.05 14.84
C ASN A 39 10.50 8.29 15.80
N GLU A 40 9.19 8.55 15.72
CA GLU A 40 8.17 7.88 16.53
C GLU A 40 8.01 6.42 16.13
N ALA A 41 7.88 6.14 14.83
CA ALA A 41 7.84 4.79 14.29
C ALA A 41 9.07 3.95 14.71
N LEU A 42 10.28 4.54 14.67
CA LEU A 42 11.50 3.87 15.12
C LEU A 42 11.46 3.52 16.60
N ALA A 43 10.95 4.42 17.45
CA ALA A 43 10.80 4.15 18.88
C ALA A 43 9.83 2.98 19.13
N GLU A 44 8.77 2.88 18.35
CA GLU A 44 7.77 1.81 18.46
C GLU A 44 8.22 0.46 17.90
N LEU A 45 9.07 0.47 16.87
CA LEU A 45 9.60 -0.72 16.21
C LEU A 45 10.86 -1.27 16.89
N SER A 46 11.46 -0.52 17.82
CA SER A 46 12.65 -0.92 18.54
C SER A 46 12.38 -2.17 19.39
N ARG A 47 13.05 -3.28 19.05
CA ARG A 47 12.96 -4.56 19.75
C ARG A 47 14.33 -5.21 19.85
N GLU A 48 14.53 -6.02 20.89
CA GLU A 48 15.78 -6.77 21.05
C GLU A 48 15.92 -7.79 19.91
N GLY A 49 17.07 -7.75 19.22
CA GLY A 49 17.38 -8.68 18.12
C GLY A 49 16.75 -8.35 16.76
N VAL A 50 16.23 -7.13 16.58
CA VAL A 50 15.76 -6.62 15.27
C VAL A 50 16.46 -5.31 14.96
N GLU A 51 17.12 -5.23 13.81
CA GLU A 51 17.66 -3.97 13.30
C GLU A 51 16.61 -3.23 12.46
N VAL A 52 16.42 -1.93 12.71
CA VAL A 52 15.50 -1.07 11.93
C VAL A 52 16.28 0.07 11.30
N THR A 53 16.39 0.03 9.97
CA THR A 53 17.02 1.07 9.15
C THR A 53 15.96 1.98 8.52
N PRO A 54 15.83 3.24 8.98
CA PRO A 54 14.94 4.21 8.35
C PRO A 54 15.58 4.81 7.09
N VAL A 55 14.78 4.96 6.03
CA VAL A 55 15.16 5.69 4.81
C VAL A 55 14.12 6.77 4.54
N VAL A 56 14.50 8.03 4.71
CA VAL A 56 13.67 9.17 4.33
C VAL A 56 13.91 9.49 2.87
N CYS A 57 12.97 9.11 2.00
CA CYS A 57 13.11 9.22 0.54
C CYS A 57 11.75 9.46 -0.13
N ASP A 58 11.78 10.05 -1.33
CA ASP A 58 10.57 10.29 -2.11
C ASP A 58 10.34 9.16 -3.13
N LEU A 59 9.39 8.28 -2.82
CA LEU A 59 9.03 7.13 -3.66
C LEU A 59 8.27 7.51 -4.93
N ALA A 60 7.96 8.80 -5.16
CA ALA A 60 7.51 9.29 -6.46
C ALA A 60 8.65 9.40 -7.49
N THR A 61 9.91 9.30 -7.05
CA THR A 61 11.10 9.46 -7.90
C THR A 61 11.87 8.14 -8.03
N PHE A 62 12.62 7.96 -9.12
CA PHE A 62 13.48 6.79 -9.24
C PHE A 62 14.65 6.87 -8.27
N GLU A 63 15.18 8.07 -8.04
CA GLU A 63 16.25 8.36 -7.11
C GLU A 63 15.87 7.95 -5.68
N GLY A 64 14.67 8.31 -5.21
CA GLY A 64 14.21 7.91 -3.87
C GLY A 64 13.99 6.40 -3.72
N VAL A 65 13.55 5.72 -4.79
CA VAL A 65 13.48 4.25 -4.77
C VAL A 65 14.88 3.63 -4.80
N ASP A 66 15.82 4.21 -5.54
CA ASP A 66 17.22 3.76 -5.55
C ASP A 66 17.89 3.94 -4.18
N GLU A 67 17.61 5.04 -3.46
CA GLU A 67 18.05 5.25 -2.08
C GLU A 67 17.52 4.17 -1.14
N LEU A 68 16.24 3.83 -1.24
CA LEU A 68 15.63 2.72 -0.49
C LEU A 68 16.32 1.38 -0.80
N LEU A 69 16.53 1.08 -2.08
CA LEU A 69 17.17 -0.17 -2.50
C LEU A 69 18.64 -0.24 -2.06
N ALA A 70 19.36 0.89 -2.07
CA ALA A 70 20.74 0.97 -1.63
C ALA A 70 20.90 0.64 -0.13
N ALA A 71 19.89 0.93 0.70
CA ALA A 71 19.89 0.57 2.12
C ALA A 71 19.89 -0.96 2.35
N CYS A 72 19.54 -1.78 1.36
CA CYS A 72 19.64 -3.23 1.46
C CYS A 72 21.09 -3.74 1.41
N GLY A 73 22.03 -2.94 0.91
CA GLY A 73 23.39 -3.41 0.60
C GLY A 73 23.35 -4.65 -0.29
N ASP A 74 24.07 -5.70 0.11
CA ASP A 74 24.10 -6.98 -0.61
C ASP A 74 22.95 -7.94 -0.24
N ARG A 75 22.09 -7.56 0.71
CA ARG A 75 20.98 -8.41 1.17
C ARG A 75 19.84 -8.35 0.16
N VAL A 76 19.25 -9.51 -0.15
CA VAL A 76 17.99 -9.57 -0.89
C VAL A 76 16.85 -9.72 0.12
N PRO A 77 15.88 -8.79 0.16
CA PRO A 77 14.78 -8.83 1.14
C PRO A 77 13.95 -10.10 0.99
N ASP A 78 13.61 -10.76 2.10
CA ASP A 78 12.72 -11.92 2.13
C ASP A 78 11.24 -11.51 2.03
N MET A 79 10.90 -10.32 2.51
CA MET A 79 9.56 -9.72 2.41
C MET A 79 9.64 -8.28 1.89
N VAL A 80 8.73 -7.89 1.00
CA VAL A 80 8.56 -6.48 0.59
C VAL A 80 7.09 -6.11 0.70
N CYS A 81 6.77 -5.16 1.57
CA CYS A 81 5.46 -4.54 1.68
C CYS A 81 5.46 -3.20 0.91
N ALA A 82 5.06 -3.25 -0.36
CA ALA A 82 4.85 -2.07 -1.20
C ALA A 82 3.51 -1.41 -0.82
N ASN A 83 3.57 -0.56 0.21
CA ASN A 83 2.40 0.03 0.86
C ASN A 83 2.29 1.55 0.70
N ALA A 84 3.40 2.25 0.43
CA ALA A 84 3.39 3.69 0.20
C ALA A 84 2.35 4.08 -0.86
N GLY A 85 1.60 5.13 -0.55
CA GLY A 85 0.63 5.69 -1.48
C GLY A 85 0.27 7.11 -1.08
N ASN A 86 -0.10 7.90 -2.09
CA ASN A 86 -0.59 9.24 -1.95
C ASN A 86 -2.02 9.34 -2.52
N ALA A 87 -2.82 10.24 -1.97
CA ALA A 87 -4.16 10.52 -2.43
C ALA A 87 -4.41 12.02 -2.44
N MET A 88 -5.40 12.42 -3.23
CA MET A 88 -5.94 13.78 -3.27
C MET A 88 -7.43 13.70 -3.48
N GLY A 89 -8.16 14.47 -2.67
CA GLY A 89 -9.56 14.77 -2.88
C GLY A 89 -9.74 15.99 -3.78
N GLY A 90 -10.95 16.18 -4.29
CA GLY A 90 -11.34 17.37 -5.04
C GLY A 90 -11.78 17.08 -6.47
N ALA A 91 -12.49 18.03 -7.07
CA ALA A 91 -12.90 17.91 -8.46
C ALA A 91 -11.68 17.95 -9.37
N PHE A 92 -11.62 17.09 -10.39
CA PHE A 92 -10.43 16.94 -11.24
C PHE A 92 -9.97 18.25 -11.89
N LEU A 93 -10.89 19.16 -12.20
CA LEU A 93 -10.55 20.44 -12.82
C LEU A 93 -9.93 21.45 -11.85
N ASP A 94 -10.03 21.20 -10.53
CA ASP A 94 -9.54 22.08 -9.47
C ASP A 94 -8.26 21.55 -8.81
N VAL A 95 -7.84 20.32 -9.12
CA VAL A 95 -6.62 19.69 -8.60
C VAL A 95 -5.41 20.14 -9.42
N ASP A 96 -4.33 20.55 -8.75
CA ASP A 96 -3.09 20.96 -9.43
C ASP A 96 -2.43 19.80 -10.18
N VAL A 97 -1.75 20.13 -11.27
CA VAL A 97 -1.05 19.14 -12.09
C VAL A 97 0.02 18.39 -11.31
N GLY A 98 0.75 19.09 -10.44
CA GLY A 98 1.76 18.52 -9.57
C GLY A 98 1.18 17.49 -8.61
N ASP A 99 0.03 17.79 -8.00
CA ASP A 99 -0.59 16.91 -7.00
C ASP A 99 -0.99 15.56 -7.60
N TRP A 100 -1.76 15.58 -8.69
CA TRP A 100 -2.19 14.32 -9.31
C TRP A 100 -1.01 13.56 -9.94
N THR A 101 -0.02 14.28 -10.48
CA THR A 101 1.21 13.65 -11.01
C THR A 101 1.98 12.96 -9.89
N TYR A 102 2.08 13.59 -8.73
CA TYR A 102 2.73 13.03 -7.55
C TYR A 102 2.05 11.73 -7.12
N ALA A 103 0.72 11.67 -6.99
CA ALA A 103 0.08 10.39 -6.64
C ALA A 103 0.20 9.33 -7.72
N VAL A 104 0.13 9.67 -9.00
CA VAL A 104 0.38 8.70 -10.07
C VAL A 104 1.78 8.12 -9.93
N ASN A 105 2.78 8.98 -9.68
CA ASN A 105 4.16 8.54 -9.54
C ASN A 105 4.39 7.71 -8.28
N THR A 106 3.91 8.14 -7.10
CA THR A 106 4.02 7.35 -5.86
C THR A 106 3.29 6.01 -5.97
N ASN A 107 2.03 6.03 -6.42
CA ASN A 107 1.17 4.85 -6.37
C ASN A 107 1.50 3.85 -7.48
N ILE A 108 1.91 4.32 -8.66
CA ILE A 108 2.18 3.47 -9.83
C ILE A 108 3.67 3.42 -10.12
N THR A 109 4.25 4.52 -10.61
CA THR A 109 5.60 4.51 -11.20
C THR A 109 6.66 4.00 -10.22
N GLY A 110 6.70 4.55 -9.01
CA GLY A 110 7.61 4.15 -7.94
C GLY A 110 7.37 2.73 -7.45
N THR A 111 6.10 2.33 -7.31
CA THR A 111 5.75 0.95 -6.94
C THR A 111 6.22 -0.06 -7.99
N LEU A 112 5.99 0.21 -9.28
CA LEU A 112 6.47 -0.64 -10.37
C LEU A 112 8.00 -0.74 -10.39
N TYR A 113 8.68 0.39 -10.22
CA TYR A 113 10.13 0.44 -10.22
C TYR A 113 10.73 -0.31 -9.02
N LEU A 114 10.17 -0.14 -7.82
CA LEU A 114 10.54 -0.91 -6.63
C LEU A 114 10.33 -2.41 -6.88
N LEU A 115 9.13 -2.81 -7.29
CA LEU A 115 8.78 -4.21 -7.51
C LEU A 115 9.68 -4.87 -8.56
N GLN A 116 9.95 -4.21 -9.67
CA GLN A 116 10.82 -4.74 -10.70
C GLN A 116 12.24 -5.01 -10.17
N ASN A 117 12.78 -4.11 -9.34
CA ASN A 117 14.13 -4.24 -8.80
C ASN A 117 14.25 -5.27 -7.68
N VAL A 118 13.22 -5.45 -6.83
CA VAL A 118 13.24 -6.49 -5.77
C VAL A 118 12.88 -7.87 -6.29
N LEU A 119 11.99 -7.98 -7.28
CA LEU A 119 11.54 -9.27 -7.81
C LEU A 119 12.64 -9.98 -8.61
N ARG A 120 13.45 -9.25 -9.39
CA ARG A 120 14.57 -9.83 -10.16
C ARG A 120 15.49 -10.72 -9.30
N PRO A 121 16.08 -10.23 -8.19
CA PRO A 121 16.91 -11.05 -7.32
C PRO A 121 16.10 -12.11 -6.53
N MET A 122 14.85 -11.83 -6.13
CA MET A 122 13.99 -12.83 -5.47
C MET A 122 13.73 -14.06 -6.37
N VAL A 123 13.39 -13.83 -7.64
CA VAL A 123 13.16 -14.88 -8.65
C VAL A 123 14.46 -15.63 -8.91
N LYS A 124 15.60 -14.93 -9.04
CA LYS A 124 16.91 -15.57 -9.24
C LYS A 124 17.27 -16.56 -8.12
N ARG A 125 16.88 -16.28 -6.87
CA ARG A 125 17.09 -17.18 -5.73
C ARG A 125 15.89 -18.09 -5.42
N GLN A 126 14.84 -18.05 -6.26
CA GLN A 126 13.59 -18.79 -6.12
C GLN A 126 12.91 -18.65 -4.74
N ARG A 127 13.02 -17.47 -4.13
CA ARG A 127 12.48 -17.19 -2.80
C ARG A 127 12.21 -15.71 -2.60
N GLY A 128 10.99 -15.39 -2.18
CA GLY A 128 10.61 -14.06 -1.75
C GLY A 128 9.11 -13.94 -1.57
N GLN A 129 8.69 -12.98 -0.75
CA GLN A 129 7.30 -12.66 -0.52
C GLN A 129 7.10 -11.18 -0.75
N VAL A 130 6.02 -10.83 -1.44
CA VAL A 130 5.64 -9.45 -1.72
C VAL A 130 4.20 -9.25 -1.27
N LEU A 131 3.96 -8.19 -0.52
CA LEU A 131 2.63 -7.66 -0.25
C LEU A 131 2.50 -6.31 -0.96
N VAL A 132 1.46 -6.15 -1.76
CA VAL A 132 1.12 -4.88 -2.41
C VAL A 132 -0.17 -4.35 -1.81
N THR A 133 -0.18 -3.09 -1.38
CA THR A 133 -1.39 -2.44 -0.84
C THR A 133 -2.22 -1.81 -1.96
N GLY A 134 -3.23 -2.56 -2.39
CA GLY A 134 -4.31 -2.12 -3.26
C GLY A 134 -5.36 -1.31 -2.51
N SER A 135 -6.62 -1.37 -2.98
CA SER A 135 -7.77 -0.81 -2.25
C SER A 135 -9.08 -1.30 -2.85
N ILE A 136 -10.14 -1.42 -2.04
CA ILE A 136 -11.49 -1.60 -2.61
C ILE A 136 -11.93 -0.42 -3.49
N ALA A 137 -11.29 0.75 -3.33
CA ALA A 137 -11.51 1.92 -4.19
C ALA A 137 -11.17 1.65 -5.67
N GLY A 138 -10.29 0.67 -5.95
CA GLY A 138 -9.96 0.26 -7.32
C GLY A 138 -11.14 -0.35 -8.08
N TYR A 139 -12.20 -0.76 -7.39
CA TYR A 139 -13.42 -1.31 -8.00
C TYR A 139 -14.52 -0.27 -8.27
N ILE A 140 -14.29 0.98 -7.87
CA ILE A 140 -15.33 2.01 -7.85
C ILE A 140 -14.83 3.22 -8.63
N PRO A 141 -15.51 3.64 -9.71
CA PRO A 141 -15.27 4.96 -10.30
C PRO A 141 -15.59 6.00 -9.23
N GLY A 142 -14.58 6.77 -8.79
CA GLY A 142 -14.74 7.68 -7.65
C GLY A 142 -14.70 9.15 -8.05
N PRO A 143 -15.84 9.81 -8.31
CA PRO A 143 -15.88 11.27 -8.41
C PRO A 143 -15.27 11.91 -7.15
N PHE A 144 -14.56 13.03 -7.35
CA PHE A 144 -13.76 13.72 -6.33
C PHE A 144 -12.54 12.96 -5.78
N ASN A 145 -12.26 11.75 -6.31
CA ASN A 145 -11.05 10.95 -6.06
C ASN A 145 -10.61 10.22 -7.35
N ALA A 146 -10.89 10.80 -8.51
CA ALA A 146 -10.86 10.07 -9.78
C ALA A 146 -9.48 9.48 -10.07
N VAL A 147 -8.42 10.26 -9.84
CA VAL A 147 -7.04 9.82 -10.04
C VAL A 147 -6.66 8.75 -9.02
N TYR A 148 -6.93 8.96 -7.73
CA TYR A 148 -6.62 7.96 -6.70
C TYR A 148 -7.28 6.60 -6.99
N ASN A 149 -8.59 6.58 -7.24
CA ASN A 149 -9.30 5.33 -7.55
C ASN A 149 -8.74 4.66 -8.80
N ALA A 150 -8.40 5.43 -9.85
CA ALA A 150 -7.76 4.90 -11.05
C ALA A 150 -6.39 4.28 -10.76
N THR A 151 -5.56 4.90 -9.90
CA THR A 151 -4.26 4.32 -9.51
C THR A 151 -4.42 3.00 -8.74
N LYS A 152 -5.45 2.88 -7.89
CA LYS A 152 -5.73 1.62 -7.19
C LYS A 152 -6.29 0.56 -8.12
N ALA A 153 -7.14 0.92 -9.07
CA ALA A 153 -7.59 0.01 -10.12
C ALA A 153 -6.41 -0.54 -10.96
N PHE A 154 -5.44 0.32 -11.29
CA PHE A 154 -4.21 -0.09 -11.96
C PHE A 154 -3.43 -1.10 -11.11
N ILE A 155 -3.14 -0.77 -9.85
CA ILE A 155 -2.32 -1.63 -8.96
C ILE A 155 -2.97 -2.97 -8.66
N ASP A 156 -4.29 -3.00 -8.48
CA ASP A 156 -5.04 -4.23 -8.22
C ASP A 156 -4.93 -5.20 -9.42
N ASN A 157 -5.15 -4.68 -10.63
CA ASN A 157 -5.08 -5.47 -11.86
C ASN A 157 -3.63 -5.89 -12.16
N PHE A 158 -2.69 -4.94 -12.07
CA PHE A 158 -1.27 -5.21 -12.25
C PHE A 158 -0.77 -6.31 -11.31
N SER A 159 -1.17 -6.27 -10.04
CA SER A 159 -0.77 -7.25 -9.02
C SER A 159 -1.27 -8.66 -9.32
N ASP A 160 -2.50 -8.80 -9.82
CA ASP A 160 -3.04 -10.10 -10.24
C ASP A 160 -2.36 -10.65 -11.50
N ALA A 161 -2.08 -9.79 -12.49
CA ALA A 161 -1.33 -10.17 -13.68
C ALA A 161 0.09 -10.62 -13.31
N LEU A 162 0.79 -9.83 -12.50
CA LEU A 162 2.15 -10.13 -12.06
C LEU A 162 2.22 -11.40 -11.21
N ARG A 163 1.24 -11.64 -10.32
CA ARG A 163 1.16 -12.91 -9.58
C ARG A 163 1.10 -14.11 -10.53
N ASN A 164 0.36 -14.00 -11.64
CA ASN A 164 0.29 -15.06 -12.64
C ASN A 164 1.66 -15.33 -13.28
N GLU A 165 2.38 -14.27 -13.66
CA GLU A 165 3.73 -14.36 -14.23
C GLU A 165 4.74 -15.01 -13.26
N LEU A 166 4.53 -14.88 -11.94
CA LEU A 166 5.43 -15.39 -10.90
C LEU A 166 5.17 -16.84 -10.44
N LYS A 167 4.11 -17.52 -10.91
CA LYS A 167 3.63 -18.82 -10.35
C LYS A 167 4.70 -19.90 -10.17
N ASP A 168 5.64 -20.00 -11.11
CA ASP A 168 6.67 -21.04 -11.11
C ASP A 168 8.05 -20.54 -10.64
N SER A 169 8.09 -19.33 -10.05
CA SER A 169 9.34 -18.65 -9.69
C SER A 169 9.81 -18.88 -8.26
N GLY A 170 8.98 -19.46 -7.38
CA GLY A 170 9.25 -19.55 -5.94
C GLY A 170 9.03 -18.23 -5.17
N VAL A 171 8.48 -17.21 -5.83
CA VAL A 171 8.11 -15.91 -5.23
C VAL A 171 6.59 -15.78 -5.16
N THR A 172 6.05 -15.36 -4.02
CA THR A 172 4.61 -15.13 -3.84
C THR A 172 4.29 -13.64 -3.81
N LEU A 173 3.17 -13.24 -4.43
CA LEU A 173 2.65 -11.88 -4.36
C LEU A 173 1.22 -11.89 -3.82
N THR A 174 1.01 -11.18 -2.70
CA THR A 174 -0.29 -11.01 -2.04
C THR A 174 -0.79 -9.58 -2.25
N LEU A 175 -2.04 -9.46 -2.72
CA LEU A 175 -2.74 -8.17 -2.81
C LEU A 175 -3.57 -7.93 -1.55
N LEU A 176 -3.17 -6.94 -0.75
CA LEU A 176 -3.94 -6.44 0.39
C LEU A 176 -4.93 -5.39 -0.12
N MET A 177 -6.22 -5.54 0.20
CA MET A 177 -7.28 -4.62 -0.23
C MET A 177 -8.01 -4.02 0.97
N PRO A 178 -7.50 -2.91 1.52
CA PRO A 178 -8.16 -2.18 2.59
C PRO A 178 -9.44 -1.49 2.09
N GLY A 179 -10.41 -1.36 2.99
CA GLY A 179 -11.46 -0.35 2.89
C GLY A 179 -11.04 0.98 3.51
N ALA A 180 -12.00 1.85 3.82
CA ALA A 180 -11.74 3.02 4.66
C ALA A 180 -11.09 2.56 5.98
N THR A 181 -9.89 3.07 6.27
CA THR A 181 -9.04 2.62 7.39
C THR A 181 -8.60 3.86 8.17
N ASP A 182 -8.66 3.77 9.50
CA ASP A 182 -8.40 4.90 10.39
C ASP A 182 -6.91 5.26 10.38
N THR A 183 -6.56 6.24 9.55
CA THR A 183 -5.18 6.63 9.27
C THR A 183 -5.18 8.11 8.91
N GLU A 184 -3.99 8.74 8.89
CA GLU A 184 -3.81 10.12 8.39
C GLU A 184 -4.13 10.27 6.88
N PHE A 185 -4.58 9.21 6.20
CA PHE A 185 -4.94 9.22 4.78
C PHE A 185 -5.97 10.30 4.45
N PHE A 186 -7.07 10.40 5.21
CA PHE A 186 -8.13 11.36 4.91
C PHE A 186 -7.68 12.80 5.10
N LYS A 187 -6.82 13.05 6.10
CA LYS A 187 -6.19 14.35 6.32
C LYS A 187 -5.23 14.72 5.20
N ARG A 188 -4.37 13.79 4.77
CA ARG A 188 -3.44 14.02 3.64
C ARG A 188 -4.18 14.25 2.32
N ALA A 189 -5.34 13.64 2.14
CA ALA A 189 -6.17 13.78 0.96
C ALA A 189 -7.11 15.01 1.00
N ASP A 190 -7.11 15.81 2.07
CA ASP A 190 -8.05 16.91 2.30
C ASP A 190 -9.54 16.46 2.25
N MET A 191 -9.81 15.32 2.90
CA MET A 191 -11.10 14.62 2.86
C MET A 191 -11.75 14.43 4.23
N GLU A 192 -11.20 15.01 5.30
CA GLU A 192 -11.69 14.81 6.68
C GLU A 192 -13.17 15.17 6.84
N ASP A 193 -13.66 16.12 6.04
CA ASP A 193 -15.04 16.57 6.10
C ASP A 193 -16.05 15.75 5.31
N THR A 194 -15.57 14.78 4.53
CA THR A 194 -16.38 13.95 3.64
C THR A 194 -17.06 12.79 4.38
N GLY A 195 -18.10 12.22 3.77
CA GLY A 195 -18.77 11.02 4.28
C GLY A 195 -17.86 9.78 4.31
N LEU A 196 -16.78 9.77 3.53
CA LEU A 196 -15.79 8.69 3.54
C LEU A 196 -14.98 8.66 4.84
N ALA A 197 -14.58 9.82 5.36
CA ALA A 197 -13.83 9.94 6.62
C ALA A 197 -14.73 9.73 7.85
N LYS A 198 -16.01 10.11 7.77
CA LYS A 198 -16.98 10.07 8.88
C LYS A 198 -17.70 8.70 9.01
N GLY A 199 -17.38 7.74 8.16
CA GLY A 199 -17.92 6.37 8.19
C GLY A 199 -17.19 5.47 9.20
N ALA A 200 -17.63 4.20 9.31
CA ALA A 200 -16.90 3.20 10.10
C ALA A 200 -15.58 2.85 9.39
N THR A 201 -14.46 3.22 10.00
CA THR A 201 -13.12 2.90 9.53
C THR A 201 -12.60 1.62 10.19
N ALA A 202 -11.80 0.84 9.46
CA ALA A 202 -11.09 -0.31 10.03
C ALA A 202 -9.87 0.15 10.84
N ASP A 203 -9.51 -0.61 11.87
CA ASP A 203 -8.26 -0.43 12.60
C ASP A 203 -7.08 -0.82 11.69
N PRO A 204 -6.08 0.06 11.46
CA PRO A 204 -4.91 -0.25 10.63
C PRO A 204 -4.14 -1.48 11.13
N ALA A 205 -4.13 -1.76 12.43
CA ALA A 205 -3.45 -2.91 13.01
C ALA A 205 -4.14 -4.23 12.62
N ASP A 206 -5.48 -4.26 12.56
CA ASP A 206 -6.23 -5.42 12.06
C ASP A 206 -5.97 -5.65 10.57
N VAL A 207 -6.00 -4.59 9.77
CA VAL A 207 -5.74 -4.66 8.33
C VAL A 207 -4.32 -5.15 8.04
N ALA A 208 -3.32 -4.64 8.78
CA ALA A 208 -1.94 -5.08 8.66
C ALA A 208 -1.76 -6.55 9.08
N ARG A 209 -2.38 -6.98 10.20
CA ARG A 209 -2.34 -8.39 10.64
C ARG A 209 -2.95 -9.34 9.62
N ASP A 210 -4.09 -8.96 9.03
CA ASP A 210 -4.73 -9.75 7.97
C ASP A 210 -3.83 -9.87 6.73
N GLY A 211 -3.26 -8.73 6.29
CA GLY A 211 -2.32 -8.65 5.19
C GLY A 211 -1.07 -9.50 5.42
N TRP A 212 -0.42 -9.30 6.55
CA TRP A 212 0.81 -9.99 6.93
C TRP A 212 0.62 -11.51 6.98
N LYS A 213 -0.42 -11.98 7.68
CA LYS A 213 -0.75 -13.43 7.72
C LYS A 213 -1.06 -13.98 6.34
N ALA A 214 -1.75 -13.21 5.49
CA ALA A 214 -2.02 -13.62 4.11
C ALA A 214 -0.72 -13.77 3.30
N ALA A 215 0.19 -12.79 3.39
CA ALA A 215 1.48 -12.83 2.71
C ALA A 215 2.33 -14.01 3.14
N LEU A 216 2.46 -14.25 4.46
CA LEU A 216 3.19 -15.40 4.98
C LEU A 216 2.62 -16.75 4.53
N SER A 217 1.29 -16.84 4.36
CA SER A 217 0.61 -18.03 3.84
C SER A 217 0.61 -18.17 2.31
N GLY A 218 1.19 -17.20 1.59
CA GLY A 218 1.18 -17.19 0.11
C GLY A 218 -0.22 -17.01 -0.49
N ARG A 219 -1.15 -16.38 0.22
CA ARG A 219 -2.50 -16.14 -0.28
C ARG A 219 -2.49 -15.08 -1.37
N ASP A 220 -3.26 -15.33 -2.42
CA ASP A 220 -3.40 -14.42 -3.56
C ASP A 220 -3.88 -13.01 -3.13
N ARG A 221 -5.00 -12.94 -2.43
CA ARG A 221 -5.71 -11.70 -2.14
C ARG A 221 -6.35 -11.74 -0.77
N ILE A 222 -6.39 -10.60 -0.09
CA ILE A 222 -7.14 -10.43 1.14
C ILE A 222 -7.88 -9.10 1.16
N VAL A 223 -9.20 -9.17 1.35
CA VAL A 223 -10.03 -8.04 1.75
C VAL A 223 -10.21 -8.13 3.26
N SER A 224 -9.72 -7.13 3.99
CA SER A 224 -9.91 -7.08 5.43
C SER A 224 -11.32 -6.54 5.74
N GLY A 225 -12.03 -7.21 6.66
CA GLY A 225 -13.41 -6.87 7.04
C GLY A 225 -14.50 -7.49 6.14
N LEU A 226 -15.58 -7.97 6.77
CA LEU A 226 -16.72 -8.60 6.08
C LEU A 226 -17.55 -7.61 5.25
N PHE A 227 -17.69 -6.36 5.71
CA PHE A 227 -18.40 -5.32 4.99
C PHE A 227 -17.70 -4.95 3.66
N ASN A 228 -16.37 -4.84 3.68
CA ASN A 228 -15.58 -4.57 2.49
C ASN A 228 -15.70 -5.71 1.46
N LYS A 229 -15.77 -6.96 1.90
CA LYS A 229 -16.01 -8.12 1.02
C LYS A 229 -17.36 -8.02 0.30
N ALA A 230 -18.42 -7.65 1.01
CA ALA A 230 -19.74 -7.47 0.43
C ALA A 230 -19.77 -6.31 -0.59
N GLN A 231 -19.08 -5.21 -0.28
CA GLN A 231 -18.98 -4.05 -1.18
C GLN A 231 -18.26 -4.39 -2.49
N VAL A 232 -17.14 -5.10 -2.44
CA VAL A 232 -16.40 -5.55 -3.64
C VAL A 232 -17.28 -6.48 -4.49
N ALA A 233 -18.01 -7.41 -3.87
CA ALA A 233 -18.91 -8.30 -4.59
C ALA A 233 -20.04 -7.53 -5.31
N ALA A 234 -20.63 -6.53 -4.66
CA ALA A 234 -21.67 -5.68 -5.24
C ALA A 234 -21.14 -4.81 -6.40
N ALA A 235 -19.90 -4.32 -6.31
CA ALA A 235 -19.29 -3.51 -7.37
C ALA A 235 -19.14 -4.29 -8.69
N GLY A 236 -18.92 -5.61 -8.64
CA GLY A 236 -18.77 -6.45 -9.83
C GLY A 236 -20.02 -6.63 -10.70
N VAL A 237 -21.21 -6.31 -10.17
CA VAL A 237 -22.50 -6.48 -10.87
C VAL A 237 -23.28 -5.17 -11.06
N THR A 238 -22.80 -4.08 -10.46
CA THR A 238 -23.48 -2.79 -10.47
C THR A 238 -22.94 -1.93 -11.61
N PRO A 239 -23.80 -1.25 -12.41
CA PRO A 239 -23.33 -0.37 -13.47
C PRO A 239 -22.37 0.71 -12.95
N PRO A 240 -21.26 1.02 -13.67
CA PRO A 240 -20.27 2.01 -13.23
C PRO A 240 -20.86 3.39 -12.91
N SER A 241 -21.89 3.82 -13.64
CA SER A 241 -22.56 5.11 -13.40
C SER A 241 -23.29 5.17 -12.05
N VAL A 242 -23.89 4.06 -11.61
CA VAL A 242 -24.56 3.97 -10.31
C VAL A 242 -23.53 3.97 -9.18
N MET A 243 -22.44 3.22 -9.35
CA MET A 243 -21.33 3.21 -8.39
C MET A 243 -20.68 4.59 -8.25
N ALA A 244 -20.53 5.32 -9.35
CA ALA A 244 -20.02 6.68 -9.35
C ALA A 244 -20.94 7.64 -8.58
N GLU A 245 -22.25 7.54 -8.75
CA GLU A 245 -23.22 8.39 -8.03
C GLU A 245 -23.21 8.10 -6.52
N VAL A 246 -23.14 6.83 -6.11
CA VAL A 246 -22.99 6.45 -4.70
C VAL A 246 -21.69 7.00 -4.12
N HIS A 247 -20.57 6.88 -4.83
CA HIS A 247 -19.30 7.43 -4.38
C HIS A 247 -19.35 8.96 -4.28
N ARG A 248 -19.98 9.64 -5.25
CA ARG A 248 -20.18 11.10 -5.22
C ARG A 248 -20.83 11.56 -3.91
N HIS A 249 -21.90 10.90 -3.47
CA HIS A 249 -22.56 11.25 -2.21
C HIS A 249 -21.66 11.15 -0.97
N MET A 250 -20.62 10.31 -1.01
CA MET A 250 -19.68 10.15 0.10
C MET A 250 -18.47 11.09 0.00
N ALA A 251 -18.01 11.39 -1.22
CA ALA A 251 -16.74 12.09 -1.46
C ALA A 251 -16.88 13.58 -1.82
N GLN A 252 -18.06 14.04 -2.22
CA GLN A 252 -18.28 15.44 -2.56
C GLN A 252 -18.04 16.33 -1.32
N PRO A 253 -17.19 17.37 -1.40
CA PRO A 253 -17.02 18.34 -0.32
C PRO A 253 -18.36 18.99 0.03
N LYS A 254 -18.62 19.21 1.31
CA LYS A 254 -19.77 19.98 1.77
C LYS A 254 -19.38 21.46 1.78
N GLU A 255 -20.19 22.30 1.13
CA GLU A 255 -20.07 23.77 1.21
C GLU A 255 -20.20 24.28 2.65
#